data_AF-A0AAD4EM51-F1
#
_entry.id   AF-A0AAD4EM51-F1
#
_cell.length_a   1.000
_cell.length_b   1.000
_cell.length_c   1.000
_cell.angle_alpha   90.00
_cell.angle_beta   90.00
_cell.angle_gamma   90.00
#
_symmetry.space_group_name_H-M   'P 1'
#
loop_
_entity.id
_entity.type
_entity.pdbx_description
1 polymer ?
#
loop_
_entity_poly.entity_id
_entity_poly.type
_entity_poly.pdbx_seq_one_letter_code
_entity_poly.pdbx_strand_id
1 'polypeptide(L)'
;MAHIASDPALDIEPDFASLTFEGIRNRIIGNTQMTHDEAANELITGWWQDRDIRLAAWTIQENEATWLAAEAAHTKQECIDQECQLAEQEAETEHKEVEKKKPKINDFKVGTSVSDNLTHCPSQYAIHKLKSFEYVELWYFSPDSCKDTADEAKSSADGTFGFTKVDDFVALKAVAAFKLSRKAIQDYGLEWRQFDMVKNSFLLYINKLKWLEKHQCALTMFFMNVVSHPQRSESVRRTSLTPLHRPRPQRLA
;
A
#
# COMPACT_ATOMS: atom_id res chain seq x y z
N MET A 1 -0.57 56.01 16.80
CA MET A 1 -1.76 56.86 16.94
C MET A 1 -2.14 56.92 18.41
N ALA A 2 -2.69 58.03 18.90
CA ALA A 2 -3.13 58.11 20.29
C ALA A 2 -4.36 57.19 20.48
N HIS A 3 -4.30 56.29 21.45
CA HIS A 3 -5.43 55.42 21.80
C HIS A 3 -6.54 56.26 22.44
N ILE A 4 -7.72 56.28 21.84
CA ILE A 4 -8.87 57.02 22.39
C ILE A 4 -9.46 56.16 23.51
N ALA A 5 -9.60 56.73 24.71
CA ALA A 5 -9.99 55.98 25.91
C ALA A 5 -11.51 55.97 26.18
N SER A 6 -12.28 56.78 25.45
CA SER A 6 -13.73 56.94 25.63
C SER A 6 -14.41 57.20 24.30
N ASP A 7 -15.60 56.63 24.11
CA ASP A 7 -16.38 56.75 22.88
C ASP A 7 -16.75 58.23 22.60
N PRO A 8 -16.20 58.85 21.54
CA PRO A 8 -16.48 60.25 21.19
C PRO A 8 -17.94 60.48 20.74
N ALA A 9 -18.71 59.43 20.46
CA ALA A 9 -20.13 59.54 20.14
C ALA A 9 -20.95 59.99 21.34
N LEU A 10 -20.49 59.67 22.56
CA LEU A 10 -21.15 60.00 23.83
C LEU A 10 -20.83 61.41 24.34
N ASP A 11 -19.92 62.14 23.67
CA ASP A 11 -19.58 63.51 24.04
C ASP A 11 -20.78 64.45 23.82
N ILE A 12 -21.10 65.22 24.87
CA ILE A 12 -22.16 66.24 24.85
C ILE A 12 -21.57 67.54 24.30
N GLU A 13 -22.27 68.17 23.36
CA GLU A 13 -21.89 69.49 22.83
C GLU A 13 -21.89 70.54 23.95
N PRO A 14 -20.75 71.22 24.19
CA PRO A 14 -20.70 72.31 25.14
C PRO A 14 -21.57 73.49 24.68
N ASP A 15 -22.30 74.11 25.59
CA ASP A 15 -23.02 75.35 25.30
C ASP A 15 -22.03 76.52 25.18
N PHE A 16 -21.52 76.74 23.96
CA PHE A 16 -20.59 77.81 23.65
C PHE A 16 -21.24 79.21 23.65
N ALA A 17 -22.56 79.33 23.82
CA ALA A 17 -23.25 80.60 24.01
C ALA A 17 -23.34 81.02 25.49
N SER A 18 -23.14 80.08 26.41
CA SER A 18 -23.12 80.32 27.86
C SER A 18 -22.13 81.41 28.29
N LEU A 19 -22.43 82.08 29.41
CA LEU A 19 -21.58 83.10 30.04
C LEU A 19 -20.17 82.60 30.36
N THR A 20 -20.01 81.29 30.60
CA THR A 20 -18.71 80.65 30.88
C THR A 20 -17.71 80.83 29.74
N PHE A 21 -18.18 80.90 28.49
CA PHE A 21 -17.33 81.05 27.30
C PHE A 21 -17.25 82.49 26.78
N GLU A 22 -17.92 83.44 27.42
CA GLU A 22 -18.00 84.83 26.99
C GLU A 22 -16.62 85.49 26.87
N GLY A 23 -15.70 85.20 27.81
CA GLY A 23 -14.33 85.71 27.77
C GLY A 23 -13.53 85.21 26.55
N ILE A 24 -13.79 83.99 26.09
CA ILE A 24 -13.16 83.41 24.88
C ILE A 24 -13.78 84.06 23.63
N ARG A 25 -15.11 84.20 23.58
CA ARG A 25 -15.81 84.90 22.48
C ARG A 25 -15.34 86.35 22.33
N ASN A 26 -15.20 87.09 23.44
CA ASN A 26 -14.67 88.46 23.46
C ASN A 26 -13.25 88.57 22.86
N ARG A 27 -12.41 87.56 23.06
CA ARG A 27 -11.05 87.54 22.53
C ARG A 27 -11.01 87.30 21.02
N ILE A 28 -11.93 86.48 20.50
CA ILE A 28 -12.12 86.24 19.07
C ILE A 28 -12.61 87.54 18.41
N ILE A 29 -13.66 88.16 18.95
CA ILE A 29 -14.23 89.44 18.48
C ILE A 29 -13.25 90.61 18.56
N GLY A 30 -12.34 90.62 19.53
CA GLY A 30 -11.27 91.64 19.59
C GLY A 30 -10.28 91.54 18.43
N ASN A 31 -10.13 90.35 17.85
CA ASN A 31 -9.20 90.05 16.76
C ASN A 31 -9.88 89.97 15.38
N THR A 32 -11.20 89.82 15.33
CA THR A 32 -12.01 89.72 14.10
C THR A 32 -13.27 90.59 14.25
N GLN A 33 -13.77 91.23 13.18
CA GLN A 33 -15.02 92.04 13.26
C GLN A 33 -16.30 91.18 13.39
N MET A 34 -16.26 90.09 14.15
CA MET A 34 -17.34 89.12 14.31
C MET A 34 -18.25 89.48 15.48
N THR A 35 -19.48 88.97 15.44
CA THR A 35 -20.44 89.03 16.55
C THR A 35 -20.22 87.88 17.54
N HIS A 36 -20.81 87.98 18.73
CA HIS A 36 -20.77 86.88 19.72
C HIS A 36 -21.37 85.58 19.21
N ASP A 37 -22.43 85.65 18.40
CA ASP A 37 -23.08 84.48 17.82
C ASP A 37 -22.19 83.83 16.75
N GLU A 38 -21.52 84.63 15.91
CA GLU A 38 -20.56 84.12 14.93
C GLU A 38 -19.34 83.47 15.59
N ALA A 39 -18.82 84.07 16.67
CA ALA A 39 -17.72 83.48 17.44
C ALA A 39 -18.13 82.17 18.15
N ALA A 40 -19.38 82.07 18.64
CA ALA A 40 -19.91 80.82 19.20
C ALA A 40 -20.04 79.73 18.12
N ASN A 41 -20.54 80.08 16.92
CA ASN A 41 -20.66 79.15 15.80
C ASN A 41 -19.31 78.64 15.29
N GLU A 42 -18.26 79.46 15.32
CA GLU A 42 -16.90 79.03 14.97
C GLU A 42 -16.36 77.99 15.97
N LEU A 43 -16.60 78.19 17.27
CA LEU A 43 -16.24 77.23 18.32
C LEU A 43 -17.02 75.91 18.20
N ILE A 44 -18.32 75.98 17.89
CA ILE A 44 -19.15 74.81 17.59
C ILE A 44 -18.55 74.06 16.38
N THR A 45 -18.25 74.77 15.29
CA THR A 45 -17.69 74.16 14.08
C THR A 45 -16.36 73.44 14.37
N GLY A 46 -15.46 74.09 15.12
CA GLY A 46 -14.19 73.47 15.52
C GLY A 46 -14.39 72.24 16.42
N TRP A 47 -15.38 72.28 17.32
CA TRP A 47 -15.73 71.13 18.17
C TRP A 47 -16.27 69.95 17.37
N TRP A 48 -17.16 70.18 16.40
CA TRP A 48 -17.68 69.13 15.52
C TRP A 48 -16.57 68.50 14.66
N GLN A 49 -15.64 69.30 14.12
CA GLN A 49 -14.50 68.80 13.36
C GLN A 49 -13.57 67.91 14.22
N ASP A 50 -13.27 68.34 15.44
CA ASP A 50 -12.47 67.55 16.37
C ASP A 50 -13.18 66.25 16.79
N ARG A 51 -14.49 66.31 17.04
CA ARG A 51 -15.31 65.13 17.34
C ARG A 51 -15.33 64.14 16.17
N ASP A 52 -15.48 64.61 14.93
CA ASP A 52 -15.47 63.76 13.73
C ASP A 52 -14.11 63.06 13.53
N ILE A 53 -13.00 63.78 13.77
CA ILE A 53 -11.65 63.20 13.72
C ILE A 53 -11.51 62.09 14.77
N ARG A 54 -11.99 62.33 16.00
CA ARG A 54 -11.95 61.34 17.09
C ARG A 54 -12.86 60.15 16.81
N LEU A 55 -14.06 60.35 16.26
CA LEU A 55 -14.96 59.29 15.83
C LEU A 55 -14.34 58.41 14.73
N ALA A 56 -13.70 59.02 13.73
CA ALA A 56 -13.02 58.29 12.68
C ALA A 56 -11.87 57.44 13.23
N ALA A 57 -11.05 58.01 14.12
CA ALA A 57 -9.97 57.29 14.78
C ALA A 57 -10.47 56.15 15.69
N TRP A 58 -11.57 56.37 16.43
CA TRP A 58 -12.22 55.34 17.23
C TRP A 58 -12.74 54.19 16.37
N THR A 59 -13.41 54.50 15.26
CA THR A 59 -13.94 53.49 14.32
C THR A 59 -12.82 52.64 13.72
N ILE A 60 -11.68 53.25 13.39
CA ILE A 60 -10.49 52.52 12.93
C ILE A 60 -9.99 51.58 14.03
N GLN A 61 -9.89 52.05 15.26
CA GLN A 61 -9.42 51.26 16.40
C GLN A 61 -10.35 50.07 16.70
N GLU A 62 -11.67 50.25 16.65
CA GLU A 62 -12.64 49.19 16.86
C GLU A 62 -12.61 48.15 15.73
N ASN A 63 -12.48 48.59 14.48
CA ASN A 63 -12.32 47.69 13.34
C ASN A 63 -11.00 46.89 13.41
N GLU A 64 -9.91 47.51 13.84
CA GLU A 64 -8.63 46.81 14.02
C GLU A 64 -8.69 45.80 15.16
N ALA A 65 -9.31 46.15 16.29
CA ALA A 65 -9.50 45.24 17.41
C ALA A 65 -10.39 44.04 17.05
N THR A 66 -11.48 44.28 16.31
CA THR A 66 -12.37 43.21 15.83
C THR A 66 -11.68 42.33 14.79
N TRP A 67 -10.89 42.91 13.88
CA TRP A 67 -10.09 42.17 12.90
C TRP A 67 -9.03 41.28 13.58
N LEU A 68 -8.27 41.82 14.54
CA LEU A 68 -7.28 41.06 15.31
C LEU A 68 -7.94 39.94 16.13
N ALA A 69 -9.11 40.20 16.73
CA ALA A 69 -9.85 39.18 17.46
C ALA A 69 -10.37 38.06 16.53
N ALA A 70 -10.83 38.41 15.33
CA ALA A 70 -11.27 37.45 14.32
C ALA A 70 -10.09 36.60 13.79
N GLU A 71 -8.94 37.22 13.52
CA GLU A 71 -7.73 36.53 13.09
C GLU A 71 -7.22 35.57 14.19
N ALA A 72 -7.15 36.03 15.44
CA ALA A 72 -6.78 35.18 16.57
C ALA A 72 -7.75 34.01 16.78
N ALA A 73 -9.06 34.23 16.59
CA ALA A 73 -10.06 33.16 16.63
C ALA A 73 -9.88 32.14 15.49
N HIS A 74 -9.58 32.62 14.27
CA HIS A 74 -9.30 31.76 13.12
C HIS A 74 -8.07 30.89 13.35
N THR A 75 -6.94 31.50 13.74
CA THR A 75 -5.70 30.76 14.01
C THR A 75 -5.88 29.73 15.13
N LYS A 76 -6.64 30.08 16.17
CA LYS A 76 -6.96 29.13 17.24
C LYS A 76 -7.80 27.97 16.74
N GLN A 77 -8.81 28.24 15.90
CA GLN A 77 -9.64 27.20 15.31
C GLN A 77 -8.83 26.28 14.40
N GLU A 78 -7.98 26.83 13.53
CA GLU A 78 -7.09 26.04 12.67
C GLU A 78 -6.15 25.16 13.48
N CYS A 79 -5.60 25.66 14.59
CA CYS A 79 -4.75 24.88 15.47
C CYS A 79 -5.51 23.71 16.11
N ILE A 80 -6.75 23.95 16.56
CA ILE A 80 -7.62 22.90 17.11
C ILE A 80 -7.94 21.85 16.04
N ASP A 81 -8.30 22.30 14.83
CA ASP A 81 -8.63 21.41 13.72
C ASP A 81 -7.42 20.56 13.30
N GLN A 82 -6.22 21.14 13.26
CA GLN A 82 -4.97 20.41 13.01
C GLN A 82 -4.69 19.39 14.11
N GLU A 83 -4.83 19.76 15.38
CA GLU A 83 -4.63 18.84 16.51
C GLU A 83 -5.64 17.69 16.48
N CYS A 84 -6.91 17.96 16.13
CA CYS A 84 -7.92 16.94 15.96
C CYS A 84 -7.59 15.99 14.80
N GLN A 85 -7.13 16.52 13.66
CA GLN A 85 -6.70 15.69 12.51
C GLN A 85 -5.51 14.80 12.86
N LEU A 86 -4.53 15.33 13.61
CA LEU A 86 -3.38 14.54 14.06
C LEU A 86 -3.82 13.44 15.03
N ALA A 87 -4.69 13.75 15.99
CA ALA A 87 -5.24 12.76 16.91
C ALA A 87 -6.07 11.68 16.20
N GLU A 88 -6.84 12.04 15.17
CA GLU A 88 -7.59 11.08 14.35
C GLU A 88 -6.65 10.18 13.54
N GLN A 89 -5.60 10.74 12.94
CA GLN A 89 -4.58 9.94 12.23
C GLN A 89 -3.83 9.01 13.20
N GLU A 90 -3.46 9.48 14.38
CA GLU A 90 -2.82 8.65 15.41
C GLU A 90 -3.75 7.51 15.83
N ALA A 91 -5.02 7.80 16.14
CA ALA A 91 -6.02 6.79 16.49
C ALA A 91 -6.26 5.78 15.34
N GLU A 92 -6.29 6.23 14.08
CA GLU A 92 -6.46 5.34 12.94
C GLU A 92 -5.21 4.46 12.73
N THR A 93 -4.01 5.01 12.92
CA THR A 93 -2.77 4.24 12.85
C THR A 93 -2.67 3.22 13.98
N GLU A 94 -3.05 3.59 15.20
CA GLU A 94 -3.12 2.68 16.34
C GLU A 94 -4.13 1.55 16.07
N HIS A 95 -5.32 1.89 15.56
CA HIS A 95 -6.34 0.89 15.22
C HIS A 95 -5.85 -0.05 14.10
N LYS A 96 -5.16 0.48 13.07
CA LYS A 96 -4.52 -0.33 12.02
C LYS A 96 -3.41 -1.21 12.56
N GLU A 97 -2.63 -0.77 13.56
CA GLU A 97 -1.63 -1.61 14.21
C GLU A 97 -2.27 -2.73 15.04
N VAL A 98 -3.32 -2.42 15.81
CA VAL A 98 -4.07 -3.41 16.58
C VAL A 98 -4.71 -4.44 15.64
N GLU A 99 -5.27 -4.02 14.50
CA GLU A 99 -5.80 -4.89 13.44
C GLU A 99 -4.73 -5.79 12.81
N LYS A 100 -3.51 -5.28 12.56
CA LYS A 100 -2.37 -6.08 12.06
C LYS A 100 -1.85 -7.08 13.10
N LYS A 101 -1.93 -6.73 14.39
CA LYS A 101 -1.51 -7.58 15.51
C LYS A 101 -2.56 -8.63 15.87
N LYS A 102 -3.82 -8.47 15.45
CA LYS A 102 -4.81 -9.56 15.54
C LYS A 102 -4.31 -10.71 14.67
N PRO A 103 -4.12 -11.93 15.21
CA PRO A 103 -3.80 -13.08 14.39
C PRO A 103 -4.91 -13.22 13.35
N LYS A 104 -4.53 -13.04 12.08
CA LYS A 104 -5.43 -13.22 10.94
C LYS A 104 -5.75 -14.69 10.86
N ILE A 105 -6.81 -15.11 11.56
CA ILE A 105 -7.43 -16.41 11.36
C ILE A 105 -7.90 -16.41 9.91
N ASN A 106 -7.21 -17.19 9.09
CA ASN A 106 -7.61 -17.41 7.72
C ASN A 106 -9.04 -17.97 7.76
N ASP A 107 -9.94 -17.31 7.06
CA ASP A 107 -11.28 -17.84 6.83
C ASP A 107 -11.15 -19.19 6.13
N PHE A 108 -11.87 -20.19 6.62
CA PHE A 108 -11.85 -21.53 6.05
C PHE A 108 -13.04 -21.67 5.13
N LYS A 109 -12.81 -22.11 3.89
CA LYS A 109 -13.89 -22.38 2.96
C LYS A 109 -14.74 -23.54 3.49
N VAL A 110 -15.89 -23.23 4.07
CA VAL A 110 -16.91 -24.21 4.46
C VAL A 110 -17.27 -25.03 3.22
N GLY A 111 -16.99 -26.34 3.26
CA GLY A 111 -17.23 -27.29 2.17
C GLY A 111 -16.02 -27.66 1.30
N THR A 112 -14.84 -27.05 1.52
CA THR A 112 -13.59 -27.55 0.91
C THR A 112 -12.90 -28.45 1.93
N SER A 113 -12.90 -29.77 1.70
CA SER A 113 -12.04 -30.67 2.48
C SER A 113 -10.58 -30.27 2.25
N VAL A 114 -9.81 -30.15 3.33
CA VAL A 114 -8.35 -30.10 3.22
C VAL A 114 -7.95 -31.41 2.56
N SER A 115 -7.44 -31.34 1.33
CA SER A 115 -6.89 -32.52 0.66
C SER A 115 -5.75 -33.04 1.53
N ASP A 116 -5.90 -34.25 2.07
CA ASP A 116 -4.85 -34.95 2.84
C ASP A 116 -3.54 -35.14 2.05
N ASN A 117 -3.58 -34.87 0.75
CA ASN A 117 -2.41 -34.89 -0.11
C ASN A 117 -1.76 -33.50 -0.15
N LEU A 118 -0.64 -33.36 0.57
CA LEU A 118 0.33 -32.28 0.35
C LEU A 118 0.69 -32.26 -1.14
N THR A 119 0.25 -31.23 -1.86
CA THR A 119 0.63 -31.07 -3.27
C THR A 119 2.12 -30.85 -3.34
N HIS A 120 2.86 -31.85 -3.81
CA HIS A 120 4.30 -31.78 -4.02
C HIS A 120 4.64 -30.54 -4.87
N CYS A 121 5.41 -29.62 -4.28
CA CYS A 121 5.86 -28.42 -4.95
C CYS A 121 7.25 -28.67 -5.55
N PRO A 122 7.41 -28.63 -6.89
CA PRO A 122 8.70 -28.77 -7.54
C PRO A 122 9.60 -27.57 -7.19
N SER A 123 10.89 -27.72 -7.44
CA SER A 123 11.87 -26.69 -7.09
C SER A 123 11.59 -25.35 -7.78
N GLN A 124 11.99 -24.25 -7.13
CA GLN A 124 11.84 -22.91 -7.73
C GLN A 124 12.63 -22.78 -9.04
N TYR A 125 13.78 -23.47 -9.14
CA TYR A 125 14.53 -23.63 -10.39
C TYR A 125 13.65 -24.19 -11.52
N ALA A 126 12.94 -25.30 -11.27
CA ALA A 126 12.10 -25.93 -12.29
C ALA A 126 10.90 -25.06 -12.69
N ILE A 127 10.26 -24.41 -11.71
CA ILE A 127 9.18 -23.46 -11.96
C ILE A 127 9.67 -22.27 -12.80
N HIS A 128 10.87 -21.76 -12.51
CA HIS A 128 11.48 -20.67 -13.29
C HIS A 128 11.74 -21.09 -14.74
N LYS A 129 12.35 -22.26 -14.95
CA LYS A 129 12.55 -22.82 -16.30
C LYS A 129 11.25 -22.97 -17.07
N LEU A 130 10.19 -23.48 -16.43
CA LEU A 130 8.87 -23.58 -17.05
C LEU A 130 8.27 -22.21 -17.40
N LYS A 131 8.51 -21.16 -16.61
CA LYS A 131 8.06 -19.81 -16.97
C LYS A 131 8.79 -19.25 -18.19
N SER A 132 10.06 -19.60 -18.35
CA SER A 132 10.87 -19.22 -19.50
C SER A 132 10.69 -20.13 -20.73
N PHE A 133 9.78 -21.11 -20.68
CA PHE A 133 9.62 -22.14 -21.72
C PHE A 133 10.91 -22.92 -22.04
N GLU A 134 11.81 -23.01 -21.05
CA GLU A 134 13.07 -23.74 -21.18
C GLU A 134 12.89 -25.21 -20.81
N TYR A 135 13.75 -26.07 -21.35
CA TYR A 135 13.82 -27.47 -20.96
C TYR A 135 14.22 -27.61 -19.49
N VAL A 136 13.54 -28.52 -18.80
CA VAL A 136 13.81 -28.91 -17.42
C VAL A 136 13.58 -30.40 -17.27
N GLU A 137 14.47 -31.07 -16.57
CA GLU A 137 14.37 -32.50 -16.32
C GLU A 137 13.12 -32.83 -15.51
N LEU A 138 12.39 -33.87 -15.91
CA LEU A 138 11.17 -34.33 -15.27
C LEU A 138 11.41 -34.78 -13.83
N TRP A 139 12.65 -35.15 -13.48
CA TRP A 139 13.06 -35.50 -12.12
C TRP A 139 12.66 -34.42 -11.10
N TYR A 140 12.70 -33.14 -11.46
CA TYR A 140 12.33 -32.05 -10.55
C TYR A 140 10.87 -32.07 -10.10
N PHE A 141 10.00 -32.82 -10.80
CA PHE A 141 8.59 -33.00 -10.48
C PHE A 141 8.32 -34.32 -9.73
N SER A 142 9.38 -35.03 -9.32
CA SER A 142 9.30 -36.22 -8.48
C SER A 142 8.96 -35.87 -7.03
N PRO A 143 8.25 -36.75 -6.31
CA PRO A 143 8.13 -36.62 -4.86
C PRO A 143 9.48 -36.51 -4.14
N ASP A 144 10.51 -37.19 -4.66
CA ASP A 144 11.86 -37.21 -4.06
C ASP A 144 12.55 -35.85 -4.17
N SER A 145 12.48 -35.20 -5.34
CA SER A 145 13.03 -33.85 -5.53
C SER A 145 12.28 -32.81 -4.70
N CYS A 146 10.98 -32.99 -4.49
CA CYS A 146 10.17 -32.09 -3.66
C CYS A 146 10.56 -32.19 -2.18
N LYS A 147 10.89 -33.39 -1.69
CA LYS A 147 11.44 -33.58 -0.32
C LYS A 147 12.81 -32.94 -0.20
N ASP A 148 13.72 -33.23 -1.15
CA ASP A 148 15.06 -32.63 -1.18
C ASP A 148 15.00 -31.10 -1.19
N THR A 149 14.11 -30.52 -2.01
CA THR A 149 13.92 -29.06 -2.06
C THR A 149 13.36 -28.51 -0.75
N ALA A 150 12.40 -29.20 -0.13
CA ALA A 150 11.84 -28.79 1.15
C ALA A 150 12.88 -28.80 2.28
N ASP A 151 13.80 -29.76 2.25
CA ASP A 151 14.88 -29.86 3.23
C ASP A 151 16.00 -28.83 2.95
N GLU A 152 16.35 -28.58 1.69
CA GLU A 152 17.27 -27.50 1.30
C GLU A 152 16.72 -26.12 1.67
N ALA A 153 15.41 -25.89 1.54
CA ALA A 153 14.76 -24.64 1.95
C ALA A 153 14.86 -24.42 3.47
N LYS A 154 14.65 -25.47 4.28
CA LYS A 154 14.78 -25.41 5.75
C LYS A 154 16.22 -25.24 6.20
N SER A 155 17.19 -25.84 5.48
CA SER A 155 18.62 -25.74 5.80
C SER A 155 19.25 -24.42 5.37
N SER A 156 18.53 -23.56 4.63
CA SER A 156 19.03 -22.27 4.12
C SER A 156 19.19 -21.17 5.18
N ALA A 157 19.17 -21.52 6.48
CA ALA A 157 19.46 -20.60 7.58
C ALA A 157 20.84 -19.91 7.46
N ASP A 158 21.74 -20.42 6.61
CA ASP A 158 23.07 -19.86 6.30
C ASP A 158 23.22 -19.41 4.82
N GLY A 159 22.11 -19.20 4.11
CA GLY A 159 22.11 -18.97 2.66
C GLY A 159 22.31 -17.52 2.24
N THR A 160 23.15 -17.28 1.24
CA THR A 160 23.22 -15.98 0.53
C THR A 160 21.85 -15.65 -0.07
N PHE A 161 21.31 -14.48 0.27
CA PHE A 161 20.10 -13.94 -0.30
C PHE A 161 20.40 -12.97 -1.44
N GLY A 162 19.63 -13.05 -2.52
CA GLY A 162 19.67 -12.14 -3.65
C GLY A 162 18.43 -11.25 -3.67
N PHE A 163 18.60 -10.03 -4.18
CA PHE A 163 17.48 -9.15 -4.48
C PHE A 163 16.92 -9.49 -5.86
N THR A 164 15.61 -9.76 -5.92
CA THR A 164 14.89 -10.01 -7.18
C THR A 164 13.75 -9.02 -7.32
N LYS A 165 13.60 -8.41 -8.49
CA LYS A 165 12.44 -7.56 -8.78
C LYS A 165 11.23 -8.46 -9.08
N VAL A 166 10.18 -8.35 -8.27
CA VAL A 166 8.90 -9.00 -8.48
C VAL A 166 7.88 -7.88 -8.68
N ASP A 167 7.42 -7.74 -9.93
CA ASP A 167 6.60 -6.62 -10.39
C ASP A 167 7.28 -5.28 -10.07
N ASP A 168 6.72 -4.48 -9.17
CA ASP A 168 7.27 -3.18 -8.73
C ASP A 168 8.02 -3.21 -7.39
N PHE A 169 8.14 -4.39 -6.77
CA PHE A 169 8.80 -4.55 -5.48
C PHE A 169 10.12 -5.30 -5.59
N VAL A 170 11.05 -4.96 -4.69
CA VAL A 170 12.29 -5.73 -4.52
C VAL A 170 12.04 -6.79 -3.45
N ALA A 171 12.04 -8.05 -3.85
CA ALA A 171 11.88 -9.19 -2.97
C ALA A 171 13.22 -9.88 -2.70
N LEU A 172 13.47 -10.21 -1.43
CA LEU A 172 14.62 -11.00 -1.01
C LEU A 172 14.33 -12.49 -1.23
N LYS A 173 15.17 -13.19 -2.00
CA LYS A 173 15.04 -14.64 -2.23
C LYS A 173 16.38 -15.34 -1.99
N ALA A 174 16.32 -16.53 -1.40
CA ALA A 174 17.51 -17.36 -1.23
C ALA A 174 18.04 -17.76 -2.62
N VAL A 175 19.30 -17.43 -2.92
CA VAL A 175 19.92 -17.74 -4.22
C VAL A 175 19.99 -19.26 -4.44
N ALA A 176 20.12 -20.02 -3.34
CA ALA A 176 20.14 -21.49 -3.36
C ALA A 176 18.87 -22.11 -3.95
N ALA A 177 17.71 -21.46 -3.86
CA ALA A 177 16.44 -22.01 -4.38
C ALA A 177 16.39 -22.12 -5.91
N PHE A 178 17.25 -21.36 -6.61
CA PHE A 178 17.41 -21.39 -8.07
C PHE A 178 18.62 -22.21 -8.52
N LYS A 179 19.29 -22.91 -7.60
CA LYS A 179 20.45 -23.73 -7.92
C LYS A 179 19.99 -25.06 -8.52
N LEU A 180 20.73 -25.50 -9.54
CA LEU A 180 20.64 -26.86 -10.07
C LEU A 180 20.94 -27.88 -8.95
N SER A 181 20.04 -28.85 -8.78
CA SER A 181 20.30 -29.96 -7.86
C SER A 181 21.34 -30.89 -8.44
N ARG A 182 22.36 -31.25 -7.65
CA ARG A 182 23.37 -32.24 -8.04
C ARG A 182 22.81 -33.66 -8.18
N LYS A 183 21.60 -33.89 -7.67
CA LYS A 183 20.89 -35.17 -7.73
C LYS A 183 19.96 -35.28 -8.94
N ALA A 184 19.87 -34.23 -9.77
CA ALA A 184 18.99 -34.23 -10.93
C ALA A 184 19.35 -35.36 -11.91
N ILE A 185 18.36 -36.17 -12.24
CA ILE A 185 18.47 -37.28 -13.19
C ILE A 185 17.93 -36.81 -14.53
N GLN A 186 18.67 -37.06 -15.62
CA GLN A 186 18.21 -36.77 -16.98
C GLN A 186 17.02 -37.66 -17.35
N ASP A 187 16.12 -37.19 -18.22
CA ASP A 187 14.84 -37.86 -18.49
C ASP A 187 14.97 -39.33 -18.94
N TYR A 188 16.01 -39.67 -19.70
CA TYR A 188 16.25 -41.05 -20.14
C TYR A 188 16.81 -41.97 -19.04
N GLY A 189 17.34 -41.38 -17.96
CA GLY A 189 17.85 -42.11 -16.80
C GLY A 189 16.79 -42.35 -15.73
N LEU A 190 15.57 -41.82 -15.90
CA LEU A 190 14.47 -42.03 -14.98
C LEU A 190 13.95 -43.46 -15.07
N GLU A 191 13.69 -44.07 -13.91
CA GLU A 191 12.95 -45.33 -13.87
C GLU A 191 11.55 -45.10 -14.45
N TRP A 192 11.00 -46.08 -15.16
CA TRP A 192 9.69 -45.92 -15.77
C TRP A 192 8.58 -45.53 -14.79
N ARG A 193 8.57 -46.12 -13.58
CA ARG A 193 7.59 -45.77 -12.54
C ARG A 193 7.69 -44.29 -12.17
N GLN A 194 8.92 -43.77 -12.05
CA GLN A 194 9.15 -42.36 -11.80
C GLN A 194 8.66 -41.52 -12.97
N PHE A 195 9.03 -41.86 -14.21
CA PHE A 195 8.55 -41.18 -15.42
C PHE A 195 7.01 -41.07 -15.48
N ASP A 196 6.31 -42.18 -15.23
CA ASP A 196 4.84 -42.24 -15.27
C ASP A 196 4.17 -41.38 -14.18
N MET A 197 4.84 -41.21 -13.04
CA MET A 197 4.38 -40.32 -11.97
C MET A 197 4.67 -38.85 -12.31
N VAL A 198 5.92 -38.52 -12.66
CA VAL A 198 6.37 -37.13 -12.84
C VAL A 198 5.74 -36.45 -14.04
N LYS A 199 5.37 -37.19 -15.10
CA LYS A 199 4.68 -36.61 -16.26
C LYS A 199 3.37 -35.93 -15.87
N ASN A 200 2.61 -36.52 -14.94
CA ASN A 200 1.32 -35.97 -14.52
C ASN A 200 1.54 -34.68 -13.70
N SER A 201 2.54 -34.69 -12.83
CA SER A 201 2.98 -33.49 -12.09
C SER A 201 3.44 -32.39 -13.05
N PHE A 202 4.27 -32.71 -14.04
CA PHE A 202 4.71 -31.76 -15.06
C PHE A 202 3.53 -31.12 -15.82
N LEU A 203 2.59 -31.95 -16.31
CA LEU A 203 1.39 -31.50 -17.01
C LEU A 203 0.49 -30.60 -16.12
N LEU A 204 0.38 -30.93 -14.84
CA LEU A 204 -0.33 -30.09 -13.87
C LEU A 204 0.34 -28.72 -13.73
N TYR A 205 1.67 -28.65 -13.70
CA TYR A 205 2.39 -27.40 -13.53
C TYR A 205 2.35 -26.49 -14.76
N ILE A 206 2.45 -27.03 -15.98
CA ILE A 206 2.26 -26.21 -17.19
C ILE A 206 0.83 -25.65 -17.28
N ASN A 207 -0.17 -26.40 -16.79
CA ASN A 207 -1.55 -25.93 -16.71
C ASN A 207 -1.70 -24.81 -15.66
N LYS A 208 -1.09 -24.98 -14.48
CA LYS A 208 -1.05 -23.93 -13.43
C LYS A 208 -0.37 -22.66 -13.91
N LEU A 209 0.69 -22.78 -14.71
CA LEU A 209 1.41 -21.67 -15.32
C LEU A 209 0.72 -21.09 -16.56
N LYS A 210 -0.50 -21.56 -16.88
CA LYS A 210 -1.34 -21.03 -17.97
C LYS A 210 -0.64 -21.02 -19.33
N TRP A 211 0.16 -22.04 -19.62
CA TRP A 211 0.71 -22.23 -20.97
C TRP A 211 -0.43 -22.29 -22.00
N LEU A 212 -0.19 -21.86 -23.25
CA LEU A 212 -1.24 -21.94 -24.28
C LEU A 212 -1.72 -23.39 -24.45
N GLU A 213 -3.03 -23.55 -24.63
CA GLU A 213 -3.69 -24.85 -24.75
C GLU A 213 -3.05 -25.75 -25.82
N LYS A 214 -2.68 -25.19 -26.97
CA LYS A 214 -1.96 -25.91 -28.03
C LYS A 214 -0.68 -26.61 -27.54
N HIS A 215 0.08 -25.98 -26.64
CA HIS A 215 1.31 -26.56 -26.09
C HIS A 215 1.01 -27.63 -25.04
N GLN A 216 -0.02 -27.42 -24.20
CA GLN A 216 -0.47 -28.41 -23.24
C GLN A 216 -0.97 -29.68 -23.95
N CYS A 217 -1.77 -29.53 -25.01
CA CYS A 217 -2.26 -30.63 -25.83
C CYS A 217 -1.13 -31.39 -26.51
N ALA A 218 -0.17 -30.68 -27.13
CA ALA A 218 0.98 -31.31 -27.77
C ALA A 218 1.82 -32.15 -26.79
N LEU A 219 2.10 -31.61 -25.59
CA LEU A 219 2.86 -32.32 -24.55
C LEU A 219 2.07 -33.50 -23.98
N THR A 220 0.76 -33.35 -23.78
CA THR A 220 -0.11 -34.44 -23.34
C THR A 220 -0.09 -35.59 -24.35
N MET A 221 -0.25 -35.28 -25.64
CA MET A 221 -0.19 -36.28 -26.71
C MET A 221 1.17 -36.95 -26.78
N PHE A 222 2.26 -36.19 -26.64
CA PHE A 222 3.61 -36.75 -26.57
C PHE A 222 3.73 -37.78 -25.44
N PHE A 223 3.37 -37.43 -24.21
CA PHE A 223 3.44 -38.35 -23.07
C PHE A 223 2.53 -39.57 -23.26
N MET A 224 1.32 -39.39 -23.80
CA MET A 224 0.41 -40.50 -24.07
C MET A 224 0.98 -41.46 -25.11
N ASN A 225 1.61 -40.94 -26.18
CA ASN A 225 2.26 -41.77 -27.20
C ASN A 225 3.44 -42.56 -26.63
N VAL A 226 4.23 -41.95 -25.74
CA VAL A 226 5.36 -42.63 -25.08
C VAL A 226 4.86 -43.75 -24.16
N VAL A 227 3.80 -43.51 -23.38
CA VAL A 227 3.25 -44.49 -22.42
C VAL A 227 2.52 -45.63 -23.13
N SER A 228 1.83 -45.34 -24.24
CA SER A 228 1.07 -46.31 -25.03
C SER A 228 1.89 -47.03 -26.11
N HIS A 229 3.20 -46.74 -26.23
CA HIS A 229 4.02 -47.28 -27.30
C HIS A 229 4.05 -48.82 -27.29
N PRO A 230 3.83 -49.52 -28.43
CA PRO A 230 3.72 -50.98 -28.48
C PRO A 230 4.88 -51.74 -27.84
N GLN A 231 6.12 -51.24 -27.97
CA GLN A 231 7.32 -51.85 -27.36
C GLN A 231 7.24 -51.97 -25.83
N ARG A 232 6.41 -51.16 -25.18
CA ARG A 232 6.13 -51.23 -23.74
C ARG A 232 5.44 -52.54 -23.38
N SER A 233 4.52 -53.00 -24.22
CA SER A 233 3.78 -54.26 -24.06
C SER A 233 4.60 -55.50 -24.44
N GLU A 234 5.63 -55.33 -25.27
CA GLU A 234 6.47 -56.45 -25.73
C GLU A 234 7.48 -56.94 -24.69
N SER A 235 7.99 -56.04 -23.83
CA SER A 235 8.96 -56.39 -22.78
C SER A 235 8.43 -57.42 -21.78
N VAL A 236 7.12 -57.43 -21.55
CA VAL A 236 6.43 -58.41 -20.68
C VAL A 236 6.23 -59.76 -21.39
N ARG A 237 6.11 -59.78 -22.72
CA ARG A 237 5.86 -61.02 -23.49
C ARG A 237 7.12 -61.83 -23.79
N ARG A 238 8.32 -61.24 -23.74
CA ARG A 238 9.58 -61.99 -24.00
C ARG A 238 10.05 -62.81 -22.80
N THR A 239 9.64 -62.49 -21.57
CA THR A 239 9.96 -63.31 -20.39
C THR A 239 9.11 -64.58 -20.28
N SER A 240 8.02 -64.70 -21.06
CA SER A 240 7.17 -65.89 -21.10
C SER A 240 7.52 -66.89 -22.21
N LEU A 241 8.63 -66.72 -22.93
CA LEU A 241 9.06 -67.67 -23.96
C LEU A 241 10.53 -68.07 -23.76
N THR A 242 10.74 -69.02 -22.85
CA THR A 242 11.88 -69.97 -22.93
C THR A 242 11.39 -71.33 -23.45
N PRO A 243 12.28 -72.14 -24.08
CA PRO A 243 11.94 -72.94 -25.25
C PRO A 243 11.78 -74.45 -24.97
N LEU A 244 11.01 -75.09 -25.85
CA LEU A 244 11.04 -76.50 -26.28
C LEU A 244 11.54 -77.55 -25.25
N HIS A 245 10.59 -78.27 -24.66
CA HIS A 245 10.84 -79.60 -24.12
C HIS A 245 10.99 -80.59 -25.29
N ARG A 246 12.22 -81.02 -25.60
CA ARG A 246 12.51 -82.12 -26.53
C ARG A 246 12.63 -83.43 -25.70
N PRO A 247 11.85 -84.49 -25.98
CA PRO A 247 11.98 -85.73 -25.22
C PRO A 247 13.24 -86.50 -25.62
N ARG A 248 13.92 -87.10 -24.62
CA ARG A 248 15.09 -87.98 -24.80
C ARG A 248 14.67 -89.32 -25.40
N PRO A 249 15.50 -89.95 -26.25
CA PRO A 249 15.28 -91.32 -26.70
C PRO A 249 15.64 -92.31 -25.58
N GLN A 250 14.76 -93.28 -25.32
CA GLN A 250 15.06 -94.44 -24.49
C GLN A 250 15.99 -95.38 -25.26
N ARG A 251 17.10 -95.77 -24.65
CA ARG A 251 17.97 -96.84 -25.13
C ARG A 251 17.34 -98.18 -24.75
N LEU A 252 17.22 -99.05 -25.75
CA LEU A 252 16.95 -100.48 -25.60
C LEU A 252 18.14 -101.17 -24.91
N ALA A 253 17.83 -101.96 -23.88
CA ALA A 253 18.57 -103.13 -23.43
C ALA A 253 17.55 -104.10 -22.80
#